data_AF-A0A1M4WHU3-F1
#
_entry.id   AF-A0A1M4WHU3-F1
#
_cell.length_a   1.000
_cell.length_b   1.000
_cell.length_c   1.000
_cell.angle_alpha   90.00
_cell.angle_beta   90.00
_cell.angle_gamma   90.00
#
_symmetry.space_group_name_H-M   'P 1'
#
loop_
_entity.id
_entity.type
_entity.pdbx_description
1 polymer ?
#
loop_
_entity_poly.entity_id
_entity_poly.type
_entity_poly.pdbx_seq_one_letter_code
_entity_poly.pdbx_strand_id
1 'polypeptide(L)'
;MKSERVIFFPDGEFFLVFLAIALGLSSLSSNRMKVESLFIDEGFAALDIDTLCVAMDALDNYQSQGIKIGAISHVEEMKERITTQIQVVKAANGRSRVYVIF
;
A
#
# COMPACT_ATOMS: atom_id res chain seq x y z
N MET A 1 16.66 -9.51 2.00
CA MET A 1 15.40 -8.79 2.27
C MET A 1 14.27 -9.81 2.33
N LYS A 2 13.67 -10.04 3.50
CA LYS A 2 12.44 -10.85 3.59
C LYS A 2 11.27 -9.96 3.18
N SER A 3 10.58 -10.31 2.10
CA SER A 3 9.34 -9.67 1.67
C SER A 3 8.20 -10.61 2.06
N GLU A 4 7.39 -10.20 3.03
CA GLU A 4 6.14 -10.90 3.36
C GLU A 4 5.06 -10.33 2.44
N ARG A 5 4.38 -11.21 1.68
CA ARG A 5 3.20 -10.85 0.88
C ARG A 5 1.96 -11.35 1.59
N VAL A 6 1.00 -10.46 1.80
CA VAL A 6 -0.34 -10.80 2.28
C VAL A 6 -1.31 -10.61 1.11
N ILE A 7 -2.13 -11.62 0.81
CA ILE A 7 -3.10 -11.61 -0.30
C ILE A 7 -4.50 -11.48 0.32
N PHE A 8 -5.32 -10.54 -0.16
CA PHE A 8 -6.65 -10.21 0.39
C PHE A 8 -7.81 -10.51 -0.59
N PHE A 9 -9.00 -10.78 -0.03
CA PHE A 9 -10.27 -10.90 -0.74
C PHE A 9 -11.16 -9.67 -0.45
N PRO A 10 -11.98 -9.21 -1.42
CA PRO A 10 -12.41 -7.82 -1.51
C PRO A 10 -13.67 -7.55 -0.69
N ASP A 11 -13.50 -7.01 0.51
CA ASP A 11 -14.49 -6.17 1.19
C ASP A 11 -13.71 -5.10 1.98
N GLY A 12 -14.05 -3.83 1.80
CA GLY A 12 -13.28 -2.68 2.31
C GLY A 12 -13.13 -2.65 3.84
N GLU A 13 -14.08 -3.23 4.58
CA GLU A 13 -14.04 -3.31 6.05
C GLU A 13 -12.91 -4.23 6.54
N PHE A 14 -12.62 -5.32 5.83
CA PHE A 14 -11.53 -6.22 6.18
C PHE A 14 -10.16 -5.61 5.90
N PHE A 15 -10.05 -4.67 4.96
CA PHE A 15 -8.80 -3.98 4.65
C PHE A 15 -8.24 -3.23 5.86
N LEU A 16 -9.08 -2.48 6.58
CA LEU A 16 -8.64 -1.74 7.77
C LEU A 16 -8.22 -2.67 8.91
N VAL A 17 -8.96 -3.76 9.13
CA VAL A 17 -8.64 -4.76 10.16
C VAL A 17 -7.30 -5.43 9.85
N PHE A 18 -7.06 -5.80 8.60
CA PHE A 18 -5.80 -6.41 8.20
C PHE A 18 -4.63 -5.42 8.15
N LEU A 19 -4.87 -4.17 7.79
CA LEU A 19 -3.91 -3.09 7.94
C LEU A 19 -3.52 -2.95 9.42
N ALA A 20 -4.49 -2.88 10.33
CA ALA A 20 -4.23 -2.82 11.77
C ALA A 20 -3.44 -4.04 12.28
N ILE A 21 -3.70 -5.25 11.77
CA ILE A 21 -2.96 -6.47 12.12
C ILE A 21 -1.53 -6.44 11.57
N ALA A 22 -1.33 -6.08 10.30
CA ALA A 22 -0.01 -5.99 9.68
C ALA A 22 0.87 -4.94 10.39
N LEU A 23 0.27 -3.81 10.77
CA LEU A 23 0.91 -2.75 11.56
C LEU A 23 1.20 -3.17 13.00
N GLY A 24 0.25 -3.86 13.64
CA GLY A 24 0.42 -4.42 14.98
C GLY A 24 1.56 -5.44 15.04
N LEU A 25 1.63 -6.36 14.08
CA LEU A 25 2.70 -7.35 13.95
C LEU A 25 4.06 -6.69 13.68
N SER A 26 4.11 -5.67 12.82
CA SER A 26 5.31 -4.87 12.58
C SER A 26 5.83 -4.24 13.88
N SER A 27 4.95 -3.66 14.70
CA SER A 27 5.33 -3.00 15.96
C SER A 27 5.87 -3.97 17.03
N LEU A 28 5.36 -5.20 17.07
CA LEU A 28 5.74 -6.24 18.04
C LEU A 28 7.05 -6.96 17.69
N SER A 29 7.55 -6.82 16.46
CA SER A 29 8.73 -7.54 15.96
C SER A 29 10.08 -6.95 16.39
N SER A 30 10.07 -6.07 17.40
CA SER A 30 11.14 -5.16 17.81
C SER A 30 12.44 -5.83 18.32
N ASN A 31 12.59 -7.17 18.26
CA ASN A 31 13.83 -7.82 18.67
C ASN A 31 14.44 -8.85 17.70
N ARG A 32 13.81 -9.23 16.58
CA ARG A 32 14.45 -10.13 15.58
C ARG A 32 14.08 -9.91 14.10
N MET A 33 13.03 -9.16 13.75
CA MET A 33 12.68 -8.93 12.34
C MET A 33 12.13 -7.51 12.13
N LYS A 34 13.00 -6.57 11.78
CA LYS A 34 12.58 -5.22 11.41
C LYS A 34 11.85 -5.30 10.06
N VAL A 35 10.55 -4.99 10.04
CA VAL A 35 9.80 -4.85 8.79
C VAL A 35 10.19 -3.52 8.17
N GLU A 36 11.05 -3.57 7.16
CA GLU A 36 11.58 -2.37 6.48
C GLU A 36 10.70 -1.93 5.31
N SER A 37 9.80 -2.80 4.85
CA SER A 37 8.96 -2.53 3.69
C SER A 37 7.62 -3.25 3.78
N LEU A 38 6.55 -2.53 3.49
CA LEU A 38 5.17 -3.01 3.41
C LEU A 38 4.66 -2.82 1.98
N PHE A 39 4.13 -3.88 1.37
CA PHE A 39 3.48 -3.82 0.06
C PHE A 39 2.02 -4.18 0.20
N ILE A 40 1.15 -3.31 -0.29
CA ILE A 40 -0.30 -3.46 -0.26
C ILE A 40 -0.78 -3.62 -1.70
N ASP A 41 -1.46 -4.71 -1.98
CA ASP A 41 -2.02 -5.01 -3.30
C ASP A 41 -3.53 -5.14 -3.16
N GLU A 42 -4.26 -4.23 -3.82
CA GLU A 42 -5.72 -4.18 -3.87
C GLU A 42 -6.41 -3.85 -2.51
N GLY A 43 -7.68 -3.39 -2.56
CA GLY A 43 -8.50 -3.08 -1.38
C GLY A 43 -8.88 -1.60 -1.22
N PHE A 44 -8.08 -0.66 -1.73
CA PHE A 44 -8.40 0.77 -1.66
C PHE A 44 -9.64 1.18 -2.46
N ALA A 45 -9.93 0.47 -3.56
CA ALA A 45 -11.10 0.74 -4.41
C ALA A 45 -12.43 0.35 -3.76
N ALA A 46 -12.39 -0.46 -2.69
CA ALA A 46 -13.57 -0.84 -1.92
C ALA A 46 -13.85 0.11 -0.74
N LEU A 47 -12.97 1.10 -0.51
CA LEU A 47 -13.14 2.10 0.53
C LEU A 47 -13.93 3.29 -0.03
N ASP A 48 -14.82 3.84 0.78
CA ASP A 48 -15.34 5.17 0.54
C ASP A 48 -14.24 6.23 0.74
N ILE A 49 -14.50 7.45 0.28
CA ILE A 49 -13.50 8.52 0.25
C ILE A 49 -13.02 8.94 1.64
N ASP A 50 -13.89 8.90 2.65
CA ASP A 50 -13.54 9.27 4.02
C ASP A 50 -12.64 8.19 4.64
N THR A 51 -12.99 6.92 4.43
CA THR A 51 -12.19 5.79 4.89
C THR A 51 -10.83 5.71 4.18
N LEU A 52 -10.79 6.01 2.88
CA LEU A 52 -9.53 6.10 2.12
C LEU A 52 -8.63 7.18 2.71
N CYS A 53 -9.15 8.36 3.07
CA CYS A 53 -8.37 9.42 3.69
C CYS A 53 -7.72 8.93 5.00
N VAL A 54 -8.50 8.29 5.88
CA VAL A 54 -7.99 7.75 7.16
C VAL A 54 -6.90 6.70 6.92
N ALA A 55 -7.09 5.81 5.94
CA ALA A 55 -6.08 4.82 5.59
C ALA A 55 -4.79 5.47 5.10
N MET A 56 -4.87 6.49 4.24
CA MET A 56 -3.71 7.22 3.72
C MET A 56 -2.97 7.97 4.83
N ASP A 57 -3.70 8.64 5.74
CA ASP A 57 -3.12 9.33 6.88
C ASP A 57 -2.40 8.35 7.83
N ALA A 58 -2.92 7.13 7.99
CA ALA A 58 -2.23 6.07 8.72
C ALA A 58 -0.93 5.65 8.01
N LEU A 59 -0.95 5.43 6.70
CA LEU A 59 0.24 5.06 5.93
C LEU A 59 1.35 6.13 6.04
N ASP A 60 0.99 7.42 5.95
CA ASP A 60 1.94 8.53 6.10
C ASP A 60 2.64 8.50 7.47
N ASN A 61 1.89 8.22 8.55
CA ASN A 61 2.45 8.07 9.88
C ASN A 61 3.47 6.94 9.99
N TYR A 62 3.29 5.83 9.26
CA TYR A 62 4.25 4.71 9.25
C TYR A 62 5.44 4.95 8.34
N GLN A 63 5.27 5.70 7.25
CA GLN A 63 6.40 6.17 6.45
C GLN A 63 7.36 7.02 7.29
N SER A 64 6.83 7.86 8.19
CA SER A 64 7.64 8.65 9.13
C SER A 64 8.46 7.79 10.12
N GLN A 65 8.02 6.56 10.40
CA GLN A 65 8.71 5.60 11.27
C GLN A 65 9.81 4.82 10.54
N GLY A 66 10.07 5.13 9.26
CA GLY A 66 11.12 4.52 8.44
C GLY A 66 10.69 3.22 7.73
N ILE A 67 9.40 2.93 7.69
CA ILE A 67 8.84 1.81 6.93
C ILE A 67 8.60 2.28 5.49
N LYS A 68 9.16 1.60 4.49
CA LYS A 68 8.85 1.88 3.08
C LYS A 68 7.51 1.27 2.71
N ILE A 69 6.56 2.09 2.26
CA ILE A 69 5.23 1.61 1.89
C ILE A 69 5.11 1.67 0.37
N GLY A 70 4.72 0.56 -0.24
CA GLY A 70 4.32 0.48 -1.64
C GLY A 70 2.86 0.06 -1.73
N ALA A 71 2.06 0.80 -2.49
CA ALA A 71 0.66 0.46 -2.75
C ALA A 71 0.44 0.23 -4.24
N ILE A 72 -0.29 -0.82 -4.58
CA ILE A 72 -0.75 -1.12 -5.94
C ILE A 72 -2.25 -0.86 -5.96
N SER A 73 -2.66 0.16 -6.72
CA SER A 73 -4.04 0.59 -6.80
C SER A 73 -4.35 1.22 -8.16
N HIS A 74 -5.61 1.10 -8.57
CA HIS A 74 -6.16 1.81 -9.74
C HIS A 74 -6.95 3.06 -9.37
N VAL A 75 -7.13 3.32 -8.06
CA VAL A 75 -7.88 4.47 -7.49
C VAL A 75 -7.17 5.77 -7.84
N GLU A 76 -7.90 6.77 -8.32
CA GLU A 76 -7.31 8.04 -8.79
C GLU A 76 -6.92 8.94 -7.62
N GLU A 77 -7.72 8.94 -6.57
CA GLU A 77 -7.55 9.71 -5.34
C GLU A 77 -6.23 9.40 -4.63
N MET A 78 -5.73 8.16 -4.77
CA MET A 78 -4.41 7.79 -4.26
C MET A 78 -3.26 8.41 -5.07
N LYS A 79 -3.45 8.63 -6.38
CA LYS A 79 -2.44 9.26 -7.25
C LYS A 79 -2.26 10.73 -6.88
N GLU A 80 -3.30 11.41 -6.40
CA GLU A 80 -3.20 12.81 -6.00
C GLU A 80 -2.41 12.98 -4.71
N ARG A 81 -2.51 12.02 -3.79
CA ARG A 81 -1.81 12.06 -2.49
C ARG A 81 -0.38 11.53 -2.54
N ILE A 82 -0.12 10.47 -3.32
CA ILE A 82 1.21 9.86 -3.42
C ILE A 82 1.99 10.52 -4.56
N THR A 83 2.99 11.34 -4.23
CA THR A 83 3.78 12.10 -5.22
C THR A 83 4.67 11.19 -6.08
N THR A 84 5.32 10.20 -5.47
CA THR A 84 6.18 9.24 -6.20
C THR A 84 5.39 8.02 -6.67
N GLN A 85 5.30 7.83 -7.98
CA GLN A 85 4.47 6.82 -8.61
C GLN A 85 5.24 5.97 -9.61
N ILE A 86 4.87 4.70 -9.70
CA ILE A 86 5.31 3.80 -10.77
C ILE A 86 4.09 3.56 -11.66
N GLN A 87 3.99 4.30 -12.76
CA GLN A 87 2.87 4.19 -13.67
C GLN A 87 3.12 3.09 -14.70
N VAL A 88 2.23 2.10 -14.74
CA VAL A 88 2.25 1.02 -15.74
C VAL A 88 1.26 1.34 -16.85
N VAL A 89 1.76 1.51 -18.08
CA VAL A 89 0.95 1.80 -19.27
C VAL A 89 1.00 0.62 -20.23
N LYS A 90 -0.17 0.11 -20.62
CA LYS A 90 -0.27 -0.96 -21.61
C LYS A 90 0.25 -0.47 -22.97
N ALA A 91 1.11 -1.27 -23.60
CA ALA A 91 1.66 -1.04 -24.94
C ALA A 91 1.15 -2.10 -25.93
N ALA A 92 1.37 -1.88 -27.22
CA ALA A 92 0.99 -2.85 -28.25
C ALA A 92 1.72 -4.20 -28.08
N ASN A 93 1.13 -5.25 -28.65
CA ASN A 93 1.68 -6.62 -28.67
C ASN A 93 1.81 -7.26 -27.27
N GLY A 94 0.87 -6.99 -26.36
CA GLY A 94 0.86 -7.60 -25.03
C GLY A 94 2.02 -7.14 -24.12
N ARG A 95 2.67 -6.03 -24.46
CA ARG A 95 3.75 -5.45 -23.65
C ARG A 95 3.19 -4.35 -22.75
N SER A 96 3.92 -4.04 -21.69
CA SER A 96 3.65 -2.87 -20.84
C SER A 96 4.92 -2.02 -20.74
N ARG A 97 4.74 -0.71 -20.61
CA ARG A 97 5.80 0.26 -20.31
C ARG A 97 5.61 0.76 -18.89
N VAL A 98 6.72 1.03 -18.22
CA VAL A 98 6.73 1.52 -16.84
C VAL A 98 7.40 2.89 -16.85
N TYR A 99 6.76 3.86 -16.20
CA TYR A 99 7.28 5.21 -16.00
C TYR A 99 7.39 5.46 -14.51
N VAL A 100 8.51 6.03 -14.07
CA VAL A 100 8.66 6.53 -12.70
C VAL A 100 8.38 8.01 -12.72
N ILE A 101 7.36 8.42 -11.97
CA ILE A 101 6.93 9.79 -11.79
C ILE A 101 7.29 10.16 -10.35
N PHE A 102 7.84 11.34 -10.14
CA PHE A 102 8.28 11.83 -8.83
C PHE A 102 7.48 13.05 -8.43
#